data_AF-A0A392RHF5-F1
#
_entry.id   AF-A0A392RHF5-F1
#
_cell.length_a   1.000
_cell.length_b   1.000
_cell.length_c   1.000
_cell.angle_alpha   90.00
_cell.angle_beta   90.00
_cell.angle_gamma   90.00
#
_symmetry.space_group_name_H-M   'P 1'
#
loop_
_entity.id
_entity.type
_entity.pdbx_description
1 polymer ?
#
loop_
_entity_poly.entity_id
_entity_poly.type
_entity_poly.pdbx_seq_one_letter_code
_entity_poly.pdbx_strand_id
1 'polypeptide(L)'
;LGSLISRDTFNNMLKHRDDNGCQGKGFYTYDAFISAAKAFPNFANHGDTATKKREIAAFFGQTSHETTGGWPTAPDGPNAWGYCFVTERNPSAYCRPSSEFPCNSDKQYYGRGPIQISWNYNYGQCGRAIGVDLL
;
A
#
# COMPACT_ATOMS: atom_id res chain seq x y z
N LEU A 1 -1.21 -17.36 4.28
CA LEU A 1 -0.82 -16.40 3.25
C LEU A 1 0.42 -16.82 2.45
N GLY A 2 1.55 -17.14 3.09
CA GLY A 2 2.79 -17.50 2.38
C GLY A 2 2.71 -18.69 1.41
N SER A 3 1.77 -19.62 1.64
CA SER A 3 1.47 -20.72 0.70
C SER A 3 0.64 -20.30 -0.53
N LEU A 4 0.00 -19.13 -0.49
CA LEU A 4 -0.80 -18.58 -1.60
C LEU A 4 0.01 -17.63 -2.49
N ILE A 5 0.98 -16.92 -1.89
CA ILE A 5 1.91 -16.01 -2.57
C ILE A 5 3.31 -16.19 -1.98
N SER A 6 4.22 -16.74 -2.79
CA SER A 6 5.63 -16.87 -2.42
C SER A 6 6.36 -15.54 -2.56
N ARG A 7 7.55 -15.44 -1.96
CA ARG A 7 8.44 -14.30 -2.16
C ARG A 7 8.77 -14.08 -3.64
N ASP A 8 8.99 -15.16 -4.39
CA ASP A 8 9.30 -15.07 -5.82
C ASP A 8 8.11 -14.54 -6.61
N THR A 9 6.89 -14.99 -6.32
CA THR A 9 5.68 -14.43 -6.94
C THR A 9 5.50 -12.95 -6.61
N PHE A 10 5.68 -12.56 -5.34
CA PHE A 10 5.64 -11.15 -4.93
C PHE A 10 6.67 -10.30 -5.67
N ASN A 11 7.92 -10.77 -5.74
CA ASN A 11 9.00 -10.07 -6.43
C ASN A 11 8.77 -10.00 -7.93
N ASN A 12 8.19 -11.04 -8.55
CA ASN A 12 7.87 -11.03 -9.97
C ASN A 12 6.69 -10.10 -10.29
N MET A 13 5.69 -10.01 -9.42
CA MET A 13 4.58 -9.06 -9.57
C MET A 13 5.05 -7.60 -9.44
N LEU A 14 5.90 -7.32 -8.46
CA LEU A 14 6.38 -5.97 -8.14
C LEU A 14 7.84 -5.79 -8.58
N LYS A 15 8.14 -6.18 -9.81
CA LYS A 15 9.51 -6.37 -10.32
C LYS A 15 10.36 -5.11 -10.28
N HIS A 16 9.79 -3.98 -10.66
CA HIS A 16 10.53 -2.71 -10.79
C HIS A 16 10.45 -1.81 -9.55
N ARG A 17 9.81 -2.24 -8.46
CA ARG A 17 9.64 -1.39 -7.25
C ARG A 17 10.97 -0.97 -6.62
N ASP A 18 12.02 -1.76 -6.83
CA ASP A 18 13.37 -1.56 -6.28
C ASP A 18 14.36 -0.98 -7.30
N ASP A 19 13.88 -0.57 -8.49
CA ASP A 19 14.71 0.10 -9.49
C ASP A 19 15.10 1.51 -9.03
N ASN A 20 16.24 2.02 -9.53
CA ASN A 20 16.75 3.35 -9.14
C ASN A 20 15.79 4.51 -9.43
N GLY A 21 14.83 4.33 -10.35
CA GLY A 21 13.82 5.34 -10.67
C GLY A 21 12.69 5.44 -9.64
N CYS A 22 12.61 4.52 -8.68
CA CYS A 22 11.52 4.47 -7.72
C CYS A 22 11.88 5.12 -6.38
N GLN A 23 11.03 6.05 -5.93
CA GLN A 23 11.14 6.69 -4.63
C GLN A 23 11.05 5.67 -3.47
N GLY A 24 10.27 4.60 -3.67
CA GLY A 24 10.04 3.53 -2.69
C GLY A 24 11.08 2.42 -2.68
N LYS A 25 12.21 2.57 -3.40
CA LYS A 25 13.25 1.54 -3.47
C LYS A 25 13.68 1.06 -2.08
N GLY A 26 13.56 -0.24 -1.84
CA GLY A 26 13.92 -0.89 -0.59
C GLY A 26 12.89 -0.76 0.54
N PHE A 27 11.80 -0.01 0.36
CA PHE A 27 10.79 0.22 1.39
C PHE A 27 9.78 -0.93 1.48
N TYR A 28 9.27 -1.40 0.34
CA TYR A 28 8.22 -2.42 0.29
C TYR A 28 8.81 -3.83 0.24
N THR A 29 8.84 -4.49 1.38
CA THR A 29 9.39 -5.85 1.51
C THR A 29 8.28 -6.90 1.63
N TYR A 30 8.57 -8.11 1.14
CA TYR A 30 7.68 -9.26 1.33
C TYR A 30 7.43 -9.55 2.81
N ASP A 31 8.46 -9.42 3.66
CA ASP A 31 8.34 -9.68 5.09
C ASP A 31 7.42 -8.68 5.79
N ALA A 32 7.48 -7.40 5.41
CA ALA A 32 6.54 -6.39 5.89
C ALA A 32 5.10 -6.71 5.46
N PHE A 33 4.88 -7.13 4.20
CA PHE A 33 3.57 -7.56 3.72
C PHE A 33 3.02 -8.76 4.52
N ILE A 34 3.82 -9.82 4.68
CA ILE A 34 3.42 -11.00 5.45
C ILE A 34 3.16 -10.65 6.92
N SER A 35 3.97 -9.77 7.51
CA SER A 35 3.77 -9.31 8.89
C SER A 35 2.48 -8.51 9.04
N ALA A 36 2.24 -7.54 8.16
CA ALA A 36 1.03 -6.71 8.19
C ALA A 36 -0.25 -7.55 8.01
N ALA A 37 -0.23 -8.53 7.11
CA ALA A 37 -1.40 -9.38 6.87
C ALA A 37 -1.78 -10.24 8.10
N LYS A 38 -0.87 -10.50 9.05
CA LYS A 38 -1.21 -11.21 10.30
C LYS A 38 -2.17 -10.40 11.19
N ALA A 39 -2.17 -9.08 11.08
CA ALA A 39 -3.13 -8.23 11.80
C ALA A 39 -4.56 -8.34 11.23
N PHE A 40 -4.71 -8.88 10.01
CA PHE A 40 -5.99 -9.04 9.32
C PHE A 40 -6.21 -10.52 8.94
N PRO A 41 -6.50 -11.41 9.91
CA PRO A 41 -6.51 -12.87 9.70
C PRO A 41 -7.56 -13.37 8.69
N ASN A 42 -8.52 -12.53 8.32
CA ASN A 42 -9.53 -12.82 7.29
C ASN A 42 -9.03 -12.51 5.87
N PHE A 43 -7.98 -11.69 5.71
CA PHE A 43 -7.41 -11.35 4.41
C PHE A 43 -6.89 -12.60 3.69
N ALA A 44 -7.42 -12.85 2.49
CA ALA A 44 -7.12 -14.03 1.67
C ALA A 44 -7.33 -15.37 2.40
N ASN A 45 -8.31 -15.42 3.31
CA ASN A 45 -8.61 -16.61 4.12
C ASN A 45 -10.03 -17.16 3.92
N HIS A 46 -10.81 -16.57 3.02
CA HIS A 46 -12.19 -17.00 2.72
C HIS A 46 -12.35 -17.58 1.31
N GLY A 47 -13.27 -18.54 1.15
CA GLY A 47 -13.57 -19.19 -0.13
C GLY A 47 -12.54 -20.24 -0.56
N ASP A 48 -12.60 -20.62 -1.84
CA ASP A 48 -11.67 -21.56 -2.44
C ASP A 48 -10.29 -20.92 -2.75
N THR A 49 -9.31 -21.73 -3.12
CA THR A 49 -7.95 -21.27 -3.44
C THR A 49 -7.95 -20.19 -4.53
N ALA A 50 -8.83 -20.31 -5.52
CA ALA A 50 -8.94 -19.33 -6.60
C ALA A 50 -9.42 -17.97 -6.07
N THR A 51 -10.40 -17.96 -5.17
CA THR A 51 -10.94 -16.75 -4.53
C THR A 51 -9.90 -16.09 -3.64
N LYS A 52 -9.17 -16.86 -2.84
CA LYS A 52 -8.07 -16.33 -2.01
C LYS A 52 -6.98 -15.68 -2.85
N LYS A 53 -6.58 -16.32 -3.97
CA LYS A 53 -5.62 -15.73 -4.92
C LYS A 53 -6.17 -14.48 -5.62
N ARG A 54 -7.48 -14.46 -5.92
CA ARG A 54 -8.16 -13.30 -6.51
C ARG A 54 -8.16 -12.09 -5.57
N GLU A 55 -8.39 -12.30 -4.28
CA GLU A 55 -8.31 -11.22 -3.27
C GLU A 55 -6.89 -10.63 -3.20
N ILE A 56 -5.86 -11.48 -3.17
CA ILE A 56 -4.46 -11.04 -3.19
C ILE A 56 -4.15 -10.25 -4.47
N ALA A 57 -4.57 -10.76 -5.63
CA ALA A 57 -4.36 -10.09 -6.91
C ALA A 57 -5.09 -8.75 -6.99
N ALA A 58 -6.33 -8.67 -6.50
CA ALA A 58 -7.10 -7.43 -6.45
C ALA A 58 -6.44 -6.39 -5.52
N PHE A 59 -6.00 -6.81 -4.33
CA PHE A 59 -5.26 -5.96 -3.40
C PHE A 59 -4.00 -5.40 -4.06
N PHE A 60 -3.15 -6.26 -4.63
CA PHE A 60 -1.93 -5.81 -5.29
C PHE A 60 -2.23 -4.97 -6.54
N GLY A 61 -3.26 -5.29 -7.31
CA GLY A 61 -3.65 -4.50 -8.49
C GLY A 61 -4.02 -3.06 -8.13
N GLN A 62 -4.92 -2.88 -7.16
CA GLN A 62 -5.33 -1.55 -6.71
C GLN A 62 -4.16 -0.78 -6.10
N THR A 63 -3.44 -1.40 -5.16
CA THR A 63 -2.31 -0.73 -4.50
C THR A 63 -1.14 -0.44 -5.45
N SER A 64 -0.97 -1.24 -6.51
CA SER A 64 0.01 -0.95 -7.56
C SER A 64 -0.39 0.26 -8.39
N HIS A 65 -1.69 0.44 -8.67
CA HIS A 65 -2.20 1.64 -9.34
C HIS A 65 -1.90 2.89 -8.52
N GLU A 66 -2.24 2.88 -7.24
CA GLU A 66 -2.02 4.01 -6.31
C GLU A 66 -0.54 4.42 -6.19
N THR A 67 0.39 3.51 -6.45
CA THR A 67 1.82 3.70 -6.24
C THR A 67 2.64 3.56 -7.53
N THR A 68 1.98 3.60 -8.70
CA THR A 68 2.63 3.26 -9.97
C THR A 68 3.68 4.29 -10.37
N GLY A 69 4.81 3.78 -10.86
CA GLY A 69 5.80 4.54 -11.61
C GLY A 69 5.75 4.26 -13.11
N GLY A 70 4.76 3.51 -13.60
CA GLY A 70 4.71 3.04 -14.98
C GLY A 70 4.43 4.14 -16.00
N TRP A 71 5.00 3.98 -17.20
CA TRP A 71 4.76 4.81 -18.38
C TRP A 71 4.57 3.93 -19.62
N PRO A 72 4.06 4.47 -20.76
CA PRO A 72 3.65 3.65 -21.91
C PRO A 72 4.75 2.74 -22.50
N THR A 73 6.01 3.14 -22.40
CA THR A 73 7.18 2.39 -22.91
C THR A 73 8.07 1.87 -21.79
N ALA A 74 7.53 1.69 -20.58
CA ALA A 74 8.30 1.19 -19.46
C ALA A 74 8.80 -0.25 -19.73
N PRO A 75 10.02 -0.62 -19.28
CA PRO A 75 10.48 -1.99 -19.28
C PRO A 75 9.42 -2.92 -18.69
N ASP A 76 9.17 -4.07 -19.33
CA ASP A 76 8.11 -5.04 -18.98
C ASP A 76 6.66 -4.48 -18.95
N GLY A 77 6.45 -3.29 -19.50
CA GLY A 77 5.16 -2.61 -19.60
C GLY A 77 4.75 -1.85 -18.33
N PRO A 78 3.79 -0.91 -18.42
CA PRO A 78 3.42 -0.01 -17.33
C PRO A 78 2.90 -0.72 -16.07
N ASN A 79 2.37 -1.93 -16.22
CA ASN A 79 1.75 -2.69 -15.12
C ASN A 79 2.78 -3.42 -14.23
N ALA A 80 4.07 -3.45 -14.63
CA ALA A 80 5.15 -4.04 -13.82
C ALA A 80 5.78 -3.04 -12.82
N TRP A 81 5.26 -1.80 -12.78
CA TRP A 81 5.82 -0.66 -12.06
C TRP A 81 4.99 -0.20 -10.85
N GLY A 82 4.17 -1.10 -10.30
CA GLY A 82 3.52 -0.86 -9.00
C GLY A 82 4.53 -0.73 -7.86
N TYR A 83 4.12 -0.10 -6.77
CA TYR A 83 4.92 0.07 -5.55
C TYR A 83 6.19 0.92 -5.74
N CYS A 84 6.21 1.79 -6.75
CA CYS A 84 7.33 2.68 -7.03
C CYS A 84 7.37 3.92 -6.12
N PHE A 85 6.22 4.38 -5.64
CA PHE A 85 6.08 5.52 -4.72
C PHE A 85 5.56 5.09 -3.34
N VAL A 86 5.99 5.81 -2.31
CA VAL A 86 5.54 5.64 -0.92
C VAL A 86 4.68 6.81 -0.48
N THR A 87 5.01 8.02 -0.93
CA THR A 87 4.30 9.24 -0.58
C THR A 87 3.74 9.89 -1.82
N GLU A 88 2.62 10.57 -1.67
CA GLU A 88 1.98 11.38 -2.70
C GLU A 88 2.98 12.34 -3.35
N ARG A 89 2.90 12.47 -4.68
CA ARG A 89 3.84 13.29 -5.47
C ARG A 89 3.61 14.79 -5.33
N ASN A 90 2.35 15.21 -5.19
CA ASN A 90 1.94 16.62 -5.10
C ASN A 90 1.08 16.87 -3.85
N PRO A 91 1.67 16.72 -2.65
CA PRO A 91 0.92 16.64 -1.41
C PRO A 91 0.22 17.94 -1.02
N SER A 92 -0.88 17.80 -0.28
CA SER A 92 -1.55 18.88 0.45
C SER A 92 -1.68 18.53 1.94
N ALA A 93 -2.26 19.41 2.75
CA ALA A 93 -2.45 19.15 4.17
C ALA A 93 -3.47 18.03 4.44
N TYR A 94 -4.49 17.89 3.58
CA TYR A 94 -5.60 16.93 3.74
C TYR A 94 -6.19 16.94 5.16
N CYS A 95 -6.49 18.13 5.65
CA CYS A 95 -7.03 18.33 6.99
C CYS A 95 -8.51 18.74 6.91
N ARG A 96 -9.38 17.94 7.52
CA ARG A 96 -10.77 18.27 7.81
C ARG A 96 -11.01 18.04 9.30
N PRO A 97 -10.76 19.04 10.15
CA PRO A 97 -10.74 18.86 11.59
C PRO A 97 -12.15 18.52 12.11
N SER A 98 -12.23 17.61 13.06
CA SER A 98 -13.44 17.31 13.84
C SER A 98 -13.06 17.09 15.31
N SER A 99 -14.06 17.03 16.19
CA SER A 99 -13.83 16.68 17.60
C SER A 99 -13.24 15.28 17.78
N GLU A 100 -13.59 14.34 16.88
CA GLU A 100 -13.13 12.96 16.94
C GLU A 100 -11.73 12.77 16.34
N PHE A 101 -11.44 13.48 15.25
CA PHE A 101 -10.17 13.42 14.52
C PHE A 101 -9.65 14.85 14.31
N PRO A 102 -9.05 15.48 15.32
CA PRO A 102 -8.45 16.80 15.16
C PRO A 102 -7.27 16.72 14.18
N CYS A 103 -6.95 17.84 13.55
CA CYS A 103 -5.71 17.96 12.79
C CYS A 103 -4.62 18.52 13.70
N ASN A 104 -3.47 17.86 13.74
CA ASN A 104 -2.29 18.40 14.39
C ASN A 104 -1.61 19.42 13.46
N SER A 105 -1.25 20.60 13.99
CA SER A 105 -0.68 21.71 13.20
C SER A 105 0.65 21.36 12.53
N ASP A 106 1.39 20.40 13.09
CA ASP A 106 2.70 19.97 12.58
C ASP A 106 2.60 18.74 11.68
N LYS A 107 1.37 18.31 11.32
CA LYS A 107 1.12 17.11 10.52
C LYS A 107 0.41 17.44 9.22
N GLN A 108 0.67 16.60 8.22
CA GLN A 108 -0.03 16.62 6.95
C GLN A 108 -0.45 15.18 6.60
N TYR A 109 -1.67 15.04 6.10
CA TYR A 109 -2.31 13.74 5.88
C TYR A 109 -2.44 13.41 4.39
N TYR A 110 -1.45 13.80 3.59
CA TYR A 110 -1.32 13.39 2.19
C TYR A 110 -1.17 11.87 2.04
N GLY A 111 -1.32 11.39 0.82
CA GLY A 111 -1.26 9.96 0.48
C GLY A 111 0.03 9.30 0.95
N ARG A 112 -0.08 8.22 1.72
CA ARG A 112 1.05 7.37 2.11
C ARG A 112 0.76 5.89 1.97
N GLY A 113 1.81 5.12 1.69
CA GLY A 113 1.79 3.67 1.63
C GLY A 113 1.00 3.12 0.44
N PRO A 114 0.73 1.80 0.44
CA PRO A 114 0.20 1.08 -0.73
C PRO A 114 -1.16 1.57 -1.21
N ILE A 115 -2.02 2.05 -0.31
CA ILE A 115 -3.37 2.52 -0.63
C ILE A 115 -3.47 4.05 -0.68
N GLN A 116 -2.33 4.74 -0.59
CA GLN A 116 -2.26 6.20 -0.50
C GLN A 116 -3.27 6.79 0.50
N ILE A 117 -3.30 6.21 1.72
CA ILE A 117 -4.23 6.66 2.76
C ILE A 117 -4.03 8.17 2.98
N SER A 118 -5.14 8.89 2.91
CA SER A 118 -5.19 10.35 2.89
C SER A 118 -6.28 10.84 3.83
N TRP A 119 -6.15 12.07 4.34
CA TRP A 119 -7.04 12.73 5.30
C TRP A 119 -6.91 12.30 6.77
N ASN A 120 -6.90 13.30 7.67
CA ASN A 120 -6.82 13.12 9.13
C ASN A 120 -7.82 12.09 9.68
N TYR A 121 -9.07 12.09 9.20
CA TYR A 121 -10.08 11.15 9.69
C TYR A 121 -9.79 9.69 9.28
N ASN A 122 -9.18 9.44 8.12
CA ASN A 122 -8.77 8.09 7.72
C ASN A 122 -7.54 7.64 8.50
N TYR A 123 -6.54 8.52 8.67
CA TYR A 123 -5.38 8.25 9.52
C TYR A 123 -5.81 7.94 10.97
N GLY A 124 -6.72 8.73 11.53
CA GLY A 124 -7.24 8.52 12.88
C GLY A 124 -8.00 7.19 13.04
N GLN A 125 -8.87 6.84 12.10
CA GLN A 125 -9.56 5.53 12.10
C GLN A 125 -8.57 4.37 11.96
N CYS A 126 -7.62 4.49 11.02
CA CYS A 126 -6.59 3.48 10.80
C CYS A 126 -5.73 3.28 12.05
N GLY A 127 -5.21 4.36 12.61
CA GLY A 127 -4.35 4.35 13.79
C GLY A 127 -5.01 3.69 14.99
N ARG A 128 -6.28 4.03 15.27
CA ARG A 128 -7.07 3.36 16.31
C ARG A 128 -7.21 1.86 16.05
N ALA A 129 -7.49 1.46 14.80
CA ALA A 129 -7.69 0.05 14.45
C ALA A 129 -6.40 -0.79 14.55
N ILE A 130 -5.24 -0.21 14.24
CA ILE A 130 -3.94 -0.91 14.28
C ILE A 130 -3.13 -0.64 15.55
N GLY A 131 -3.64 0.17 16.47
CA GLY A 131 -2.98 0.50 17.74
C GLY A 131 -1.76 1.42 17.61
N VAL A 132 -1.76 2.32 16.63
CA VAL A 132 -0.67 3.28 16.36
C VAL A 132 -1.23 4.70 16.35
N ASP A 133 -0.52 5.66 16.95
CA ASP A 133 -0.89 7.07 16.82
C ASP A 133 -0.49 7.61 15.45
N LEU A 134 -1.48 7.79 14.58
CA LEU A 134 -1.33 8.26 13.21
C LEU A 134 -1.85 9.70 13.01
N LEU A 135 -2.34 10.36 14.06
CA LEU A 135 -2.85 11.74 13.99
C LEU A 135 -1.75 12.80 14.19
#